data_AF-A0A383A2W9-F1
#
_entry.id   AF-A0A383A2W9-F1
#
_cell.length_a   1.000
_cell.length_b   1.000
_cell.length_c   1.000
_cell.angle_alpha   90.00
_cell.angle_beta   90.00
_cell.angle_gamma   90.00
#
_symmetry.space_group_name_H-M   'P 1'
#
loop_
_entity.id
_entity.type
_entity.pdbx_description
1 polymer ?
#
loop_
_entity_poly.entity_id
_entity_poly.type
_entity_poly.pdbx_seq_one_letter_code
_entity_poly.pdbx_strand_id
1 'polypeptide(L)'
;MVSACFSFFRKGGGGRELFFKKHRQITVLGYSAAWFFGVFVLLVFPWTSAKAFHKDIYSPRVPKALLETLQDMDNPFASTPENLAEGRKLYFGKGLCVKCHGVKGKGIEVPGHPPRNFTDRKWQDVRTDGEMMWVLKNGSPGTSMPIRVGRVISEEEGWKVILFIRTFTGA
;
A
#
# COMPACT_ATOMS: atom_id res chain seq x y z
N MET A 1 -22.45 -36.53 68.34
CA MET A 1 -21.57 -36.94 69.45
C MET A 1 -20.82 -38.18 69.02
N VAL A 2 -19.49 -38.10 69.10
CA VAL A 2 -18.48 -39.20 69.08
C VAL A 2 -18.40 -39.96 67.73
N SER A 3 -17.32 -39.77 66.95
CA SER A 3 -16.03 -40.51 67.06
C SER A 3 -16.26 -42.02 67.14
N ALA A 4 -15.52 -42.92 66.52
CA ALA A 4 -14.36 -42.93 65.64
C ALA A 4 -14.04 -44.43 65.47
N CYS A 5 -13.18 -44.76 64.51
CA CYS A 5 -12.28 -45.92 64.58
C CYS A 5 -12.96 -47.32 64.46
N PHE A 6 -12.35 -48.38 63.95
CA PHE A 6 -11.02 -48.60 63.42
C PHE A 6 -11.05 -49.90 62.59
N SER A 7 -10.11 -49.97 61.66
CA SER A 7 -9.64 -51.10 60.86
C SER A 7 -9.72 -52.52 61.45
N PHE A 8 -9.94 -53.51 60.58
CA PHE A 8 -9.36 -54.85 60.78
C PHE A 8 -9.13 -55.62 59.46
N PHE A 9 -7.92 -56.20 59.37
CA PHE A 9 -7.53 -57.48 58.75
C PHE A 9 -7.38 -57.73 57.24
N ARG A 10 -6.11 -57.64 56.82
CA ARG A 10 -5.23 -58.69 56.26
C ARG A 10 -5.81 -59.95 55.56
N LYS A 11 -5.38 -60.06 54.30
CA LYS A 11 -4.66 -61.17 53.61
C LYS A 11 -5.46 -62.33 52.98
N GLY A 12 -5.36 -62.42 51.65
CA GLY A 12 -5.24 -63.70 50.92
C GLY A 12 -5.77 -63.71 49.48
N GLY A 13 -4.92 -63.99 48.49
CA GLY A 13 -5.33 -64.72 47.27
C GLY A 13 -5.10 -64.08 45.90
N GLY A 14 -3.93 -64.35 45.30
CA GLY A 14 -3.84 -64.94 43.95
C GLY A 14 -4.21 -64.13 42.71
N GLY A 15 -3.18 -63.83 41.89
CA GLY A 15 -3.28 -63.89 40.44
C GLY A 15 -3.83 -62.66 39.74
N ARG A 16 -2.92 -61.83 39.21
CA ARG A 16 -2.99 -61.17 37.88
C ARG A 16 -1.82 -60.19 37.75
N GLU A 17 -0.61 -60.75 37.75
CA GLU A 17 0.48 -60.14 37.00
C GLU A 17 0.10 -60.21 35.53
N LEU A 18 -0.55 -59.17 34.97
CA LEU A 18 -0.47 -58.85 33.54
C LEU A 18 -1.23 -57.58 33.12
N PHE A 19 -1.59 -56.63 34.00
CA PHE A 19 -2.46 -55.54 33.56
C PHE A 19 -2.25 -54.19 34.23
N PHE A 20 -1.01 -53.90 34.65
CA PHE A 20 -0.73 -52.67 35.42
C PHE A 20 0.60 -52.00 35.06
N LYS A 21 0.86 -51.71 33.78
CA LYS A 21 1.98 -50.81 33.44
C LYS A 21 1.96 -50.12 32.07
N LYS A 22 0.80 -49.88 31.44
CA LYS A 22 0.80 -49.23 30.11
C LYS A 22 -0.32 -48.22 29.83
N HIS A 23 -0.83 -47.51 30.83
CA HIS A 23 -1.78 -46.40 30.58
C HIS A 23 -1.50 -45.12 31.38
N ARG A 24 -0.25 -44.92 31.84
CA ARG A 24 0.21 -43.68 32.50
C ARG A 24 1.33 -43.01 31.68
N GLN A 25 1.05 -42.75 30.41
CA GLN A 25 1.89 -41.96 29.50
C GLN A 25 1.02 -41.09 28.56
N ILE A 26 -0.15 -40.65 29.04
CA ILE A 26 -1.01 -39.69 28.35
C ILE A 26 -1.11 -38.47 29.27
N THR A 27 -0.13 -37.57 29.25
CA THR A 27 -0.22 -36.17 29.74
C THR A 27 1.13 -35.44 29.79
N VAL A 28 1.96 -35.47 28.74
CA VAL A 28 3.03 -34.45 28.61
C VAL A 28 3.35 -34.09 27.16
N LEU A 29 3.10 -34.99 26.20
CA LEU A 29 3.52 -34.81 24.79
C LEU A 29 2.55 -33.99 23.91
N GLY A 30 1.56 -33.30 24.50
CA GLY A 30 0.52 -32.57 23.75
C GLY A 30 0.74 -31.06 23.59
N TYR A 31 1.56 -30.45 24.44
CA TYR A 31 1.67 -28.98 24.51
C TYR A 31 2.83 -28.38 23.69
N SER A 32 3.83 -29.19 23.29
CA SER A 32 5.00 -28.65 22.59
C SER A 32 4.83 -28.53 21.08
N ALA A 33 3.98 -29.34 20.44
CA ALA A 33 3.81 -29.29 18.97
C ALA A 33 2.89 -28.15 18.50
N ALA A 34 1.95 -27.70 19.33
CA ALA A 34 1.01 -26.63 18.98
C ALA A 34 1.65 -25.23 18.99
N TRP A 35 2.78 -25.05 19.69
CA TRP A 35 3.52 -23.78 19.70
C TRP A 35 4.42 -23.58 18.46
N PHE A 36 4.89 -24.66 17.83
CA PHE A 36 5.75 -24.54 16.65
C PHE A 36 5.00 -24.37 15.33
N PHE A 37 3.75 -24.82 15.21
CA PHE A 37 2.95 -24.60 14.00
C PHE A 37 2.34 -23.19 13.91
N GLY A 38 2.00 -22.55 15.04
CA GLY A 38 1.45 -21.19 15.04
C GLY A 38 2.47 -20.11 14.66
N VAL A 39 3.74 -20.29 15.02
CA VAL A 39 4.84 -19.35 14.69
C VAL A 39 5.29 -19.50 13.23
N PHE A 40 5.19 -20.69 12.65
CA PHE A 40 5.62 -20.92 11.27
C PHE A 40 4.70 -20.23 10.25
N VAL A 41 3.39 -20.12 10.51
CA VAL A 41 2.43 -19.44 9.62
C VAL A 41 2.68 -17.93 9.52
N LEU A 42 3.25 -17.29 10.54
CA LEU A 42 3.70 -15.88 10.48
C LEU A 42 5.03 -15.70 9.73
N LEU A 43 5.82 -16.76 9.55
CA LEU A 43 7.10 -16.71 8.83
C LEU A 43 6.96 -17.03 7.34
N VAL A 44 5.85 -17.62 6.90
CA VAL A 44 5.54 -17.87 5.47
C VAL A 44 4.50 -16.93 4.89
N PHE A 45 4.04 -15.92 5.64
CA PHE A 45 3.27 -14.82 5.06
C PHE A 45 4.14 -14.17 3.98
N PRO A 46 3.84 -14.33 2.69
CA PRO A 46 4.68 -13.77 1.66
C PRO A 46 4.55 -12.26 1.81
N TRP A 47 5.65 -11.63 2.24
CA TRP A 47 5.83 -10.19 2.23
C TRP A 47 5.82 -9.74 0.77
N THR A 48 4.63 -9.70 0.16
CA THR A 48 4.43 -9.12 -1.16
C THR A 48 4.48 -7.61 -1.00
N SER A 49 5.70 -7.10 -0.79
CA SER A 49 5.98 -5.69 -1.02
C SER A 49 5.60 -5.39 -2.47
N ALA A 50 4.58 -4.55 -2.62
CA ALA A 50 4.12 -4.03 -3.89
C ALA A 50 5.31 -3.42 -4.66
N LYS A 51 5.76 -4.10 -5.71
CA LYS A 51 6.64 -3.49 -6.71
C LYS A 51 5.80 -2.61 -7.62
N ALA A 52 5.46 -1.41 -7.17
CA ALA A 52 4.76 -0.41 -7.97
C ALA A 52 5.70 0.72 -8.44
N PHE A 53 6.98 0.40 -8.66
CA PHE A 53 7.92 1.31 -9.32
C PHE A 53 8.57 0.58 -10.51
N HIS A 54 8.28 1.07 -11.71
CA HIS A 54 8.98 0.69 -12.93
C HIS A 54 10.13 1.68 -13.17
N LYS A 55 11.31 1.15 -13.50
CA LYS A 55 12.52 1.95 -13.78
C LYS A 55 12.31 2.89 -14.98
N ASP A 56 11.49 2.47 -15.92
CA ASP A 56 11.13 3.26 -17.09
C ASP A 56 10.14 4.39 -16.73
N ILE A 57 10.46 5.60 -17.18
CA ILE A 57 9.67 6.79 -16.96
C ILE A 57 8.38 6.80 -17.80
N TYR A 58 8.35 6.09 -18.92
CA TYR A 58 7.19 6.07 -19.83
C TYR A 58 6.14 5.03 -19.43
N SER A 59 6.52 4.03 -18.64
CA SER A 59 5.60 3.04 -18.10
C SER A 59 4.50 3.66 -17.22
N PRO A 60 3.22 3.22 -17.36
CA PRO A 60 2.12 3.66 -16.50
C PRO A 60 2.35 3.43 -15.01
N ARG A 61 1.83 4.37 -14.21
CA ARG A 61 1.81 4.29 -12.73
C ARG A 61 0.50 3.72 -12.20
N VAL A 62 -0.54 3.77 -13.04
CA VAL A 62 -1.87 3.27 -12.75
C VAL A 62 -1.88 1.74 -12.78
N PRO A 63 -2.59 1.05 -11.86
CA PRO A 63 -2.80 -0.39 -11.93
C PRO A 63 -3.45 -0.80 -13.25
N LYS A 64 -3.01 -1.93 -13.84
CA LYS A 64 -3.51 -2.39 -15.14
C LYS A 64 -5.04 -2.50 -15.23
N ALA A 65 -5.70 -2.86 -14.13
CA ALA A 65 -7.16 -2.98 -14.06
C ALA A 65 -7.93 -1.66 -14.23
N LEU A 66 -7.28 -0.52 -13.99
CA LEU A 66 -7.88 0.82 -14.12
C LEU A 66 -7.31 1.61 -15.30
N LEU A 67 -6.34 1.04 -16.03
CA LEU A 67 -5.57 1.79 -17.01
C LEU A 67 -6.46 2.25 -18.17
N GLU A 68 -7.24 1.33 -18.75
CA GLU A 68 -8.13 1.62 -19.89
C GLU A 68 -9.14 2.71 -19.53
N THR A 69 -9.83 2.57 -18.40
CA THR A 69 -10.86 3.53 -17.96
C THR A 69 -10.30 4.92 -17.65
N LEU A 70 -9.05 5.01 -17.19
CA LEU A 70 -8.38 6.29 -16.92
C LEU A 70 -7.74 6.89 -18.16
N GLN A 71 -7.41 6.08 -19.17
CA GLN A 71 -6.93 6.58 -20.46
C GLN A 71 -8.06 7.19 -21.29
N ASP A 72 -9.29 6.68 -21.14
CA ASP A 72 -10.50 7.25 -21.75
C ASP A 72 -11.04 8.48 -21.01
N MET A 73 -10.50 8.80 -19.83
CA MET A 73 -10.94 9.95 -19.04
C MET A 73 -10.22 11.22 -19.49
N ASP A 74 -10.94 12.04 -20.25
CA ASP A 74 -10.50 13.36 -20.66
C ASP A 74 -10.77 14.43 -19.59
N ASN A 75 -10.00 15.52 -19.69
CA ASN A 75 -10.20 16.68 -18.84
C ASN A 75 -11.50 17.41 -19.21
N PRO A 76 -12.45 17.58 -18.26
CA PRO A 76 -13.73 18.21 -18.56
C PRO A 76 -13.62 19.74 -18.74
N PHE A 77 -12.48 20.35 -18.39
CA PHE A 77 -12.25 21.78 -18.51
C PHE A 77 -11.49 22.10 -19.81
N ALA A 78 -11.98 23.07 -20.56
CA ALA A 78 -11.27 23.60 -21.72
C ALA A 78 -10.01 24.39 -21.30
N SER A 79 -8.98 24.37 -22.16
CA SER A 79 -7.73 25.12 -21.98
C SER A 79 -7.89 26.62 -22.26
N THR A 80 -8.76 27.28 -21.50
CA THR A 80 -8.96 28.74 -21.57
C THR A 80 -7.89 29.48 -20.77
N PRO A 81 -7.59 30.76 -21.09
CA PRO A 81 -6.64 31.56 -20.30
C PRO A 81 -6.99 31.63 -18.81
N GLU A 82 -8.28 31.67 -18.48
CA GLU A 82 -8.79 31.67 -17.10
C GLU A 82 -8.41 30.36 -16.37
N ASN A 83 -8.72 29.21 -16.96
CA ASN A 83 -8.43 27.89 -16.37
C ASN A 83 -6.92 27.66 -16.25
N LEU A 84 -6.13 28.10 -17.23
CA LEU A 84 -4.67 28.03 -17.19
C LEU A 84 -4.09 28.93 -16.08
N ALA A 85 -4.63 30.13 -15.90
CA ALA A 85 -4.21 31.04 -14.84
C ALA A 85 -4.53 30.46 -13.46
N GLU A 86 -5.69 29.83 -13.29
CA GLU A 86 -6.06 29.14 -12.05
C GLU A 86 -5.17 27.92 -11.80
N GLY A 87 -4.96 27.07 -12.81
CA GLY A 87 -4.03 25.94 -12.75
C GLY A 87 -2.61 26.37 -12.35
N ARG A 88 -2.14 27.50 -12.89
CA ARG A 88 -0.86 28.12 -12.51
C ARG A 88 -0.85 28.53 -11.04
N LYS A 89 -1.88 29.25 -10.56
CA LYS A 89 -1.98 29.64 -9.14
C LYS A 89 -1.94 28.43 -8.23
N LEU A 90 -2.61 27.34 -8.60
CA LEU A 90 -2.63 26.10 -7.83
C LEU A 90 -1.26 25.40 -7.82
N TYR A 91 -0.58 25.31 -8.97
CA TYR A 91 0.76 24.72 -9.09
C TYR A 91 1.80 25.41 -8.20
N PHE A 92 1.78 26.74 -8.19
CA PHE A 92 2.72 27.57 -7.41
C PHE A 92 2.26 27.84 -5.96
N GLY A 93 0.99 27.62 -5.65
CA GLY A 93 0.38 27.90 -4.36
C GLY A 93 -0.10 26.64 -3.65
N LYS A 94 -1.42 26.50 -3.52
CA LYS A 94 -2.11 25.50 -2.69
C LYS A 94 -1.71 24.04 -2.99
N GLY A 95 -1.48 23.72 -4.26
CA GLY A 95 -1.05 22.38 -4.69
C GLY A 95 0.39 22.06 -4.33
N LEU A 96 1.23 23.07 -4.05
CA LEU A 96 2.65 22.97 -3.72
C LEU A 96 3.44 22.08 -4.71
N CYS A 97 2.99 22.01 -5.96
CA CYS A 97 3.59 21.18 -7.02
C CYS A 97 5.01 21.67 -7.34
N VAL A 98 5.18 22.99 -7.38
CA VAL A 98 6.46 23.68 -7.64
C VAL A 98 7.58 23.25 -6.69
N LYS A 99 7.27 22.83 -5.44
CA LYS A 99 8.29 22.45 -4.45
C LYS A 99 9.14 21.27 -4.91
N CYS A 100 8.57 20.36 -5.70
CA CYS A 100 9.28 19.19 -6.21
C CYS A 100 9.45 19.25 -7.73
N HIS A 101 8.45 19.75 -8.46
CA HIS A 101 8.52 19.81 -9.93
C HIS A 101 9.25 21.06 -10.47
N GLY A 102 9.53 22.03 -9.60
CA GLY A 102 10.28 23.24 -9.92
C GLY A 102 9.49 24.27 -10.74
N VAL A 103 10.02 25.48 -10.85
CA VAL A 103 9.38 26.59 -11.58
C VAL A 103 9.29 26.30 -13.08
N LYS A 104 10.31 25.64 -13.64
CA LYS A 104 10.40 25.28 -15.06
C LYS A 104 9.81 23.89 -15.38
N GLY A 105 9.16 23.23 -14.41
CA GLY A 105 8.58 21.90 -14.58
C GLY A 105 9.59 20.76 -14.78
N LYS A 106 10.90 21.01 -14.62
CA LYS A 106 11.96 20.01 -14.88
C LYS A 106 12.16 18.98 -13.77
N GLY A 107 11.53 19.17 -12.61
CA GLY A 107 11.87 18.48 -11.39
C GLY A 107 13.09 19.09 -10.70
N ILE A 108 13.15 18.95 -9.37
CA ILE A 108 14.37 19.18 -8.59
C ILE A 108 14.90 17.85 -8.08
N GLU A 109 16.19 17.82 -7.73
CA GLU A 109 16.77 16.64 -7.10
C GLU A 109 16.20 16.47 -5.69
N VAL A 110 15.66 15.28 -5.42
CA VAL A 110 15.11 14.90 -4.11
C VAL A 110 15.65 13.51 -3.76
N PRO A 111 15.82 13.19 -2.47
CA PRO A 111 16.19 11.85 -2.05
C PRO A 111 15.19 10.81 -2.57
N GLY A 112 15.71 9.73 -3.16
CA GLY A 112 14.90 8.68 -3.78
C GLY A 112 14.66 8.94 -5.27
N HIS A 113 13.40 8.89 -5.70
CA HIS A 113 13.04 9.02 -7.11
C HIS A 113 12.80 10.48 -7.51
N PRO A 114 13.45 10.97 -8.57
CA PRO A 114 13.28 12.35 -9.00
C PRO A 114 11.82 12.60 -9.45
N PRO A 115 11.29 13.81 -9.21
CA PRO A 115 9.99 14.22 -9.70
C PRO A 115 9.95 14.21 -11.22
N ARG A 116 8.74 14.18 -11.77
CA ARG A 116 8.57 14.16 -13.21
C ARG A 116 9.01 15.45 -13.87
N ASN A 117 9.80 15.33 -14.93
CA ASN A 117 10.07 16.40 -15.87
C ASN A 117 8.87 16.57 -16.82
N PHE A 118 8.10 17.64 -16.64
CA PHE A 118 6.94 17.99 -17.46
C PHE A 118 7.32 18.60 -18.81
N THR A 119 8.58 18.96 -19.04
CA THR A 119 9.06 19.41 -20.36
C THR A 119 9.44 18.25 -21.28
N ASP A 120 9.43 17.00 -20.79
CA ASP A 120 9.66 15.81 -21.63
C ASP A 120 8.42 15.59 -22.52
N ARG A 121 8.59 15.89 -23.82
CA ARG A 121 7.53 15.75 -24.82
C ARG A 121 7.02 14.32 -24.94
N LYS A 122 7.92 13.33 -24.94
CA LYS A 122 7.54 11.92 -25.04
C LYS A 122 6.71 11.50 -23.83
N TRP A 123 7.06 11.96 -22.63
CA TRP A 123 6.26 11.67 -21.43
C TRP A 123 4.86 12.31 -21.50
N GLN A 124 4.77 13.53 -22.02
CA GLN A 124 3.50 14.22 -22.21
C GLN A 124 2.61 13.53 -23.23
N ASP A 125 3.17 13.09 -24.37
CA ASP A 125 2.41 12.42 -25.43
C ASP A 125 1.85 11.06 -24.98
N VAL A 126 2.60 10.29 -24.17
CA VAL A 126 2.16 8.94 -23.73
C VAL A 126 1.30 8.93 -22.47
N ARG A 127 1.20 10.04 -21.73
CA ARG A 127 0.47 10.10 -20.47
C ARG A 127 -0.83 10.84 -20.66
N THR A 128 -1.97 10.21 -20.37
CA THR A 128 -3.28 10.86 -20.47
C THR A 128 -3.59 11.73 -19.24
N ASP A 129 -4.59 12.61 -19.36
CA ASP A 129 -5.02 13.48 -18.28
C ASP A 129 -5.65 12.70 -17.12
N GLY A 130 -6.45 11.67 -17.41
CA GLY A 130 -7.01 10.78 -16.39
C GLY A 130 -5.95 10.01 -15.60
N GLU A 131 -4.87 9.57 -16.24
CA GLU A 131 -3.73 8.98 -15.52
C GLU A 131 -3.06 9.99 -14.58
N MET A 132 -2.92 11.26 -15.00
CA MET A 132 -2.37 12.32 -14.13
C MET A 132 -3.31 12.61 -12.96
N MET A 133 -4.63 12.66 -13.19
CA MET A 133 -5.62 12.84 -12.14
C MET A 133 -5.56 11.70 -11.12
N TRP A 134 -5.40 10.46 -11.59
CA TRP A 134 -5.22 9.31 -10.70
C TRP A 134 -3.98 9.49 -9.80
N VAL A 135 -2.86 9.95 -10.34
CA VAL A 135 -1.65 10.25 -9.54
C VAL A 135 -1.91 11.39 -8.55
N LEU A 136 -2.67 12.41 -8.92
CA LEU A 136 -3.02 13.49 -7.98
C LEU A 136 -3.91 13.00 -6.82
N LYS A 137 -4.79 12.01 -7.07
CA LYS A 137 -5.69 11.41 -6.07
C LYS A 137 -5.02 10.34 -5.20
N ASN A 138 -4.03 9.62 -5.72
CA ASN A 138 -3.42 8.46 -5.06
C ASN A 138 -1.94 8.67 -4.66
N GLY A 139 -1.36 9.79 -5.07
CA GLY A 139 0.10 9.95 -5.07
C GLY A 139 0.73 9.11 -6.19
N SER A 140 2.07 9.05 -6.20
CA SER A 140 2.78 8.15 -7.12
C SER A 140 3.44 7.02 -6.34
N PRO A 141 2.94 5.77 -6.46
CA PRO A 141 3.48 4.63 -5.74
C PRO A 141 4.99 4.48 -5.93
N GLY A 142 5.68 4.11 -4.84
CA GLY A 142 7.14 3.96 -4.83
C GLY A 142 7.92 5.28 -4.96
N THR A 143 7.28 6.43 -4.75
CA THR A 143 7.96 7.75 -4.73
C THR A 143 7.48 8.62 -3.58
N SER A 144 8.12 9.78 -3.39
CA SER A 144 7.73 10.78 -2.39
C SER A 144 6.59 11.70 -2.86
N MET A 145 5.93 11.44 -4.00
CA MET A 145 4.82 12.26 -4.48
C MET A 145 3.55 11.99 -3.64
N PRO A 146 3.08 12.95 -2.84
CA PRO A 146 1.95 12.74 -1.95
C PRO A 146 0.61 12.90 -2.69
N ILE A 147 -0.46 12.46 -2.04
CA ILE A 147 -1.84 12.75 -2.47
C ILE A 147 -2.07 14.26 -2.38
N ARG A 148 -2.62 14.84 -3.45
CA ARG A 148 -2.95 16.28 -3.52
C ARG A 148 -4.45 16.50 -3.57
N VAL A 149 -5.13 15.86 -4.52
CA VAL A 149 -6.59 15.95 -4.68
C VAL A 149 -7.27 15.24 -3.52
N GLY A 150 -8.25 15.90 -2.91
CA GLY A 150 -8.92 15.43 -1.69
C GLY A 150 -8.14 15.69 -0.39
N ARG A 151 -6.95 16.28 -0.46
CA ARG A 151 -6.15 16.67 0.71
C ARG A 151 -5.91 18.17 0.78
N VAL A 152 -5.31 18.72 -0.26
CA VAL A 152 -4.98 20.15 -0.35
C VAL A 152 -5.70 20.84 -1.50
N ILE A 153 -6.09 20.12 -2.54
CA ILE A 153 -6.85 20.67 -3.67
C ILE A 153 -8.11 19.84 -3.95
N SER A 154 -9.15 20.45 -4.51
CA SER A 154 -10.35 19.76 -5.00
C SER A 154 -10.07 19.03 -6.33
N GLU A 155 -11.01 18.22 -6.77
CA GLU A 155 -10.90 17.53 -8.06
C GLU A 155 -10.92 18.50 -9.25
N GLU A 156 -11.80 19.51 -9.22
CA GLU A 156 -11.84 20.59 -10.22
C GLU A 156 -10.51 21.35 -10.28
N GLU A 157 -9.96 21.71 -9.11
CA GLU A 157 -8.64 22.34 -9.01
C GLU A 157 -7.55 21.42 -9.61
N GLY A 158 -7.63 20.10 -9.36
CA GLY A 158 -6.73 19.12 -9.93
C GLY A 158 -6.74 19.09 -11.46
N TRP A 159 -7.93 19.13 -12.08
CA TRP A 159 -8.07 19.18 -13.53
C TRP A 159 -7.45 20.44 -14.14
N LYS A 160 -7.65 21.60 -13.50
CA LYS A 160 -7.04 22.87 -13.94
C LYS A 160 -5.51 22.86 -13.78
N VAL A 161 -4.97 22.24 -12.73
CA VAL A 161 -3.52 22.03 -12.59
C VAL A 161 -2.97 21.17 -13.73
N ILE A 162 -3.68 20.13 -14.15
CA ILE A 162 -3.27 19.29 -15.28
C ILE A 162 -3.20 20.11 -16.57
N LEU A 163 -4.19 20.97 -16.85
CA LEU A 163 -4.13 21.90 -17.99
C LEU A 163 -2.87 22.76 -17.96
N PHE A 164 -2.53 23.31 -16.79
CA PHE A 164 -1.30 24.09 -16.64
C PHE A 164 -0.05 23.22 -16.85
N ILE A 165 -0.01 21.98 -16.37
CA ILE A 165 1.11 21.05 -16.59
C ILE A 165 1.34 20.78 -18.08
N ARG A 166 0.28 20.72 -18.90
CA ARG A 166 0.42 20.53 -20.36
C ARG A 166 1.18 21.68 -21.03
N THR A 167 1.13 22.89 -20.47
CA THR A 167 1.80 24.07 -21.05
C THR A 167 3.34 23.99 -21.04
N PHE A 168 3.94 23.13 -20.22
CA PHE A 168 5.41 22.99 -20.14
C PHE A 168 6.06 22.43 -21.42
N THR A 169 5.29 21.92 -22.38
CA THR A 169 5.78 21.47 -23.69
C THR A 169 5.56 22.47 -24.82
N GLY A 170 4.75 23.51 -24.58
CA GLY A 170 4.42 24.55 -25.56
C GLY A 170 5.15 25.88 -25.31
N ALA A 171 6.13 25.90 -24.40
CA ALA A 171 6.94 27.07 -24.06
C ALA A 171 8.40 26.90 -24.53
#